data_AF-A0A9Q9HKS2-F1
#
_entry.id   AF-A0A9Q9HKS2-F1
#
_cell.length_a   1.000
_cell.length_b   1.000
_cell.length_c   1.000
_cell.angle_alpha   90.00
_cell.angle_beta   90.00
_cell.angle_gamma   90.00
#
_symmetry.space_group_name_H-M   'P 1'
#
loop_
_entity.id
_entity.type
_entity.pdbx_description
1 polymer ?
#
loop_
_entity_poly.entity_id
_entity_poly.type
_entity_poly.pdbx_seq_one_letter_code
_entity_poly.pdbx_strand_id
1 'polypeptide(L)' 'MTSDSPSKNIDTISDQADLWAMWNGFENADELKEWGENSERERLVEQASQKELIAQERLGHPRKGS' A
#
# COMPACT_ATOMS: atom_id res chain seq x y z
N MET A 1 -8.36 43.99 5.34
CA MET A 1 -7.30 43.21 4.69
C MET A 1 -6.63 42.35 5.75
N THR A 2 -7.06 41.11 5.90
CA THR A 2 -6.38 40.11 6.74
C THR A 2 -6.13 38.93 5.83
N SER A 3 -4.87 38.78 5.40
CA SER A 3 -4.44 37.73 4.49
C SER A 3 -4.75 36.36 5.07
N ASP A 4 -5.76 35.69 4.50
CA ASP A 4 -5.84 34.22 4.54
C ASP A 4 -4.56 33.69 3.90
N SER A 5 -3.60 33.34 4.75
CA SER A 5 -2.31 32.81 4.31
C SER A 5 -2.44 31.28 4.32
N PRO A 6 -2.53 30.61 3.16
CA PRO A 6 -2.70 29.15 3.11
C PRO A 6 -1.47 28.38 3.60
N SER A 7 -0.34 29.07 3.87
CA SER A 7 0.92 28.45 4.26
C SER A 7 0.89 27.76 5.63
N LYS A 8 0.18 28.31 6.62
CA LYS A 8 0.29 27.84 8.01
C LYS A 8 -0.40 26.50 8.29
N ASN A 9 -1.33 26.10 7.41
CA ASN A 9 -2.12 24.88 7.58
C ASN A 9 -1.44 23.65 6.96
N ILE A 10 -0.55 23.84 5.97
CA ILE A 10 0.15 22.74 5.29
C ILE A 10 1.23 22.17 6.21
N ASP A 11 2.01 23.03 6.86
CA ASP A 11 3.04 22.63 7.81
C ASP A 11 2.47 21.80 8.96
N THR A 12 1.31 22.21 9.51
CA THR A 12 0.65 21.47 10.60
C THR A 12 0.12 20.09 10.19
N ILE A 13 -0.25 19.90 8.93
CA ILE A 13 -0.72 18.59 8.43
C ILE A 13 0.46 17.65 8.23
N SER A 14 1.59 18.16 7.73
CA SER A 14 2.84 17.39 7.64
C SER A 14 3.27 16.91 9.02
N ASP A 15 3.30 17.81 10.00
CA ASP A 15 3.67 17.48 11.37
C ASP A 15 2.75 16.42 11.99
N GLN A 16 1.45 16.48 11.70
CA GLN A 16 0.49 15.50 12.22
C GLN A 16 0.66 14.10 11.59
N ALA A 17 1.01 14.04 10.31
CA ALA A 17 1.29 12.78 9.62
C ALA A 17 2.59 12.15 10.13
N ASP A 18 3.64 12.96 10.32
CA ASP A 18 4.92 12.51 10.86
C ASP A 18 4.77 12.00 12.30
N LEU A 19 4.04 12.74 13.16
CA LEU A 19 3.76 12.29 14.54
C LEU A 19 2.98 10.97 14.57
N TRP A 20 2.05 10.77 13.64
CA TRP A 20 1.33 9.51 13.55
C TRP A 20 2.24 8.36 13.10
N ALA A 21 3.14 8.62 12.15
CA ALA A 21 4.14 7.64 11.73
C ALA A 21 5.08 7.25 12.88
N MET A 22 5.59 8.24 13.62
CA MET A 22 6.40 8.04 14.83
C MET A 22 5.69 7.21 15.90
N TRP A 23 4.40 7.45 16.12
CA TRP A 23 3.60 6.62 17.04
C TRP A 23 3.54 5.15 16.63
N ASN A 24 3.57 4.88 15.32
CA ASN A 24 3.58 3.52 14.77
C ASN A 24 5.00 2.93 14.61
N GLY A 25 6.03 3.66 15.05
CA GLY A 25 7.43 3.19 15.03
C GLY A 25 8.21 3.53 13.75
N PHE A 26 7.70 4.44 12.93
CA PHE A 26 8.37 4.94 11.73
C PHE A 26 9.02 6.32 12.00
N GLU A 27 10.09 6.66 11.30
CA GLU A 27 10.80 7.93 11.44
C GLU A 27 9.94 9.13 11.01
N ASN A 28 9.14 8.96 9.95
CA ASN A 28 8.27 10.00 9.39
C ASN A 28 7.18 9.39 8.48
N ALA A 29 6.29 10.24 7.98
CA ALA A 29 5.19 9.82 7.11
C ALA A 29 5.66 9.22 5.77
N ASP A 30 6.82 9.64 5.27
CA ASP A 30 7.37 9.12 4.02
C ASP A 30 7.84 7.66 4.17
N GLU A 31 8.49 7.32 5.29
CA GLU A 31 8.91 5.93 5.55
C GLU A 31 7.69 4.99 5.70
N LEU A 32 6.65 5.45 6.41
CA LEU A 32 5.41 4.69 6.53
C LEU A 32 4.71 4.50 5.17
N LYS A 33 4.75 5.52 4.32
CA LYS A 33 4.21 5.44 2.96
C LYS A 33 4.98 4.43 2.12
N GLU A 34 6.31 4.47 2.13
CA GLU A 34 7.15 3.51 1.40
C GLU A 34 6.88 2.07 1.85
N TRP A 35 6.78 1.84 3.16
CA TRP A 35 6.43 0.54 3.72
C TRP A 35 5.07 0.05 3.22
N GLY A 36 4.07 0.93 3.20
CA GLY A 36 2.72 0.61 2.70
C GLY A 36 2.72 0.25 1.21
N GLU A 37 3.45 1.01 0.39
CA GLU A 37 3.57 0.77 -1.04
C GLU A 37 4.29 -0.56 -1.34
N ASN A 38 5.34 -0.90 -0.60
CA ASN A 38 6.02 -2.18 -0.75
C ASN A 38 5.13 -3.35 -0.31
N SER A 39 4.43 -3.21 0.83
CA SER A 39 3.51 -4.23 1.34
C SER A 39 2.37 -4.55 0.36
N GLU A 40 1.80 -3.53 -0.27
CA GLU A 40 0.78 -3.72 -1.31
C GLU A 40 1.37 -4.36 -2.58
N ARG A 41 2.59 -3.97 -2.97
CA ARG A 41 3.28 -4.59 -4.11
C ARG A 41 3.51 -6.09 -3.90
N GLU A 42 3.99 -6.49 -2.72
CA GLU A 42 4.18 -7.90 -2.36
C GLU A 42 2.84 -8.66 -2.39
N ARG A 43 1.78 -8.06 -1.82
CA ARG A 43 0.43 -8.64 -1.85
C ARG A 43 -0.07 -8.88 -3.28
N LEU A 44 0.15 -7.92 -4.18
CA LEU A 44 -0.26 -8.03 -5.58
C LEU A 44 0.52 -9.13 -6.33
N VAL A 45 1.81 -9.26 -6.07
CA VAL A 45 2.65 -10.34 -6.63
C VAL A 45 2.17 -11.71 -6.16
N GLU A 46 1.95 -11.87 -4.86
CA GLU A 46 1.43 -13.11 -4.28
C GLU A 46 0.04 -13.45 -4.86
N GLN A 47 -0.84 -12.46 -4.97
CA GLN A 47 -2.17 -12.67 -5.55
C GLN A 47 -2.09 -13.08 -7.03
N ALA A 48 -1.18 -12.48 -7.81
CA ALA A 48 -0.98 -12.85 -9.21
C ALA A 48 -0.48 -14.29 -9.34
N SER A 49 0.48 -14.69 -8.52
CA SER A 49 1.01 -16.05 -8.44
C SER A 49 -0.08 -17.08 -8.10
N GLN A 50 -0.92 -16.79 -7.09
CA GLN A 50 -2.04 -17.67 -6.72
C GLN A 50 -3.08 -17.79 -7.84
N LYS A 51 -3.40 -16.69 -8.52
CA LYS A 51 -4.31 -16.72 -9.68
C LYS A 51 -3.76 -17.57 -10.82
N GLU A 52 -2.45 -17.49 -11.06
CA GLU A 52 -1.78 -18.33 -12.06
C GLU A 52 -1.83 -19.81 -11.68
N LEU A 53 -1.53 -20.16 -10.43
CA LEU A 53 -1.64 -21.53 -9.92
C LEU A 53 -3.05 -22.10 -10.13
N ILE A 54 -4.08 -21.34 -9.74
CA ILE A 54 -5.48 -21.73 -9.91
C ILE A 54 -5.83 -21.89 -11.40
N ALA A 55 -5.33 -21.01 -12.28
CA ALA A 55 -5.56 -21.12 -13.70
C ALA A 55 -4.91 -22.39 -14.30
N GLN A 56 -3.69 -22.72 -13.87
CA GLN A 56 -2.97 -23.93 -14.30
C GLN A 56 -3.68 -25.20 -13.81
N GLU A 57 -4.14 -25.25 -12.56
CA GLU A 57 -4.92 -26.39 -12.03
C GLU A 57 -6.23 -26.63 -12.80
N ARG A 58 -6.91 -25.55 -13.20
CA ARG A 58 -8.15 -25.61 -13.98
C ARG A 58 -7.92 -26.08 -15.42
N LEU A 59 -6.77 -25.76 -16.01
CA LEU A 59 -6.39 -26.18 -17.35
C LEU A 59 -5.77 -27.59 -17.38
N GLY A 60 -5.22 -28.05 -16.25
CA GLY A 60 -4.56 -29.35 -16.11
C GLY A 60 -5.46 -30.58 -15.94
N HIS A 61 -6.79 -30.42 -15.91
CA HIS A 61 -7.73 -31.55 -15.89
C HIS A 61 -8.30 -31.82 -17.31
N PRO A 62 -7.68 -32.68 -18.14
CA PRO A 62 -8.44 -33.35 -19.17
C PRO A 62 -9.46 -34.22 -18.44
N ARG A 63 -10.76 -33.90 -18.57
CA ARG A 63 -11.81 -34.88 -18.25
C ARG A 63 -11.50 -36.11 -19.11
N LYS A 64 -10.91 -37.14 -18.50
CA LYS A 64 -10.87 -38.47 -19.12
C LYS A 64 -12.31 -38.93 -19.23
N GLY A 65 -12.91 -38.63 -20.39
CA GLY A 65 -14.08 -39.35 -20.86
C GLY A 65 -13.61 -40.77 -21.17
N SER A 66 -14.12 -41.72 -20.40
CA SER A 66 -14.21 -43.14 -20.75
C SER A 66 -15.61 -43.57 -20.40
#